data_AF-A0A959JJK9-F1
#
_entry.id   AF-A0A959JJK9-F1
#
_cell.length_a   1.000
_cell.length_b   1.000
_cell.length_c   1.000
_cell.angle_alpha   90.00
_cell.angle_beta   90.00
_cell.angle_gamma   90.00
#
_symmetry.space_group_name_H-M   'P 1'
#
loop_
_entity.id
_entity.type
_entity.pdbx_description
1 polymer ?
#
loop_
_entity_poly.entity_id
_entity_poly.type
_entity_poly.pdbx_seq_one_letter_code
_entity_poly.pdbx_strand_id
1 'polypeptide(L)'
;MKTVHYIAFALNGLVALYFIYMAALQAFVYFANQNLGQNESFGMVARYGIIAIIFIVILAASWILLKQNGASVLGKVILYFPIGLALGYALWAILIVISSGGRWN
;
A
#
# COMPACT_ATOMS: atom_id res chain seq x y z
N MET A 1 16.02 12.82 -11.72
CA MET A 1 14.95 12.67 -10.70
C MET A 1 15.15 13.69 -9.59
N LYS A 2 14.07 14.23 -8.99
CA LYS A 2 14.13 15.18 -7.86
C LYS A 2 14.05 14.43 -6.52
N THR A 3 14.58 15.02 -5.44
CA THR A 3 14.54 14.48 -4.06
C THR A 3 13.13 14.04 -3.64
N VAL A 4 12.11 14.81 -4.01
CA VAL A 4 10.70 14.51 -3.69
C VAL A 4 10.25 13.15 -4.25
N HIS A 5 10.76 12.73 -5.42
CA HIS A 5 10.44 11.41 -5.96
C HIS A 5 11.03 10.30 -5.11
N TYR A 6 12.27 10.45 -4.61
CA TYR A 6 12.89 9.46 -3.74
C TYR A 6 12.12 9.29 -2.42
N ILE A 7 11.60 10.39 -1.85
CA ILE A 7 10.74 10.34 -0.66
C ILE A 7 9.46 9.55 -0.97
N ALA A 8 8.81 9.82 -2.11
CA ALA A 8 7.61 9.09 -2.51
C ALA A 8 7.89 7.60 -2.80
N PHE A 9 9.05 7.26 -3.38
CA PHE A 9 9.50 5.87 -3.52
C PHE A 9 9.70 5.21 -2.16
N ALA A 10 10.33 5.90 -1.20
CA ALA A 10 10.55 5.36 0.14
C ALA A 10 9.23 5.11 0.87
N LEU A 11 8.27 6.05 0.82
CA LEU A 11 6.95 5.87 1.44
C LEU A 11 6.19 4.68 0.85
N ASN A 12 6.07 4.61 -0.48
CA ASN A 12 5.43 3.47 -1.14
C ASN A 12 6.19 2.15 -0.88
N GLY A 13 7.52 2.20 -0.79
CA GLY A 13 8.38 1.06 -0.45
C GLY A 13 8.14 0.55 0.97
N LEU A 14 8.01 1.44 1.95
CA LEU A 14 7.67 1.08 3.33
C LEU A 14 6.29 0.42 3.40
N VAL A 15 5.31 0.92 2.64
CA VAL A 15 3.98 0.32 2.56
C VAL A 15 4.05 -1.08 1.93
N ALA A 16 4.80 -1.25 0.84
CA ALA A 16 5.03 -2.57 0.25
C ALA A 16 5.64 -3.55 1.26
N LEU A 17 6.70 -3.13 1.96
CA LEU A 17 7.37 -3.94 2.99
C LEU A 17 6.42 -4.31 4.14
N TYR A 18 5.59 -3.38 4.58
CA TYR A 18 4.57 -3.64 5.60
C TYR A 18 3.60 -4.75 5.15
N PHE A 19 3.09 -4.68 3.91
CA PHE A 19 2.18 -5.71 3.40
C PHE A 19 2.86 -7.06 3.14
N ILE A 20 4.14 -7.06 2.74
CA ILE A 20 4.95 -8.29 2.66
C ILE A 20 5.07 -8.92 4.05
N TYR A 21 5.40 -8.12 5.07
CA TYR A 21 5.48 -8.59 6.45
C TYR A 21 4.15 -9.18 6.93
N MET A 22 3.04 -8.48 6.68
CA MET A 22 1.70 -8.98 7.04
C MET A 22 1.36 -10.29 6.30
N ALA A 23 1.69 -10.40 5.01
CA ALA A 23 1.48 -11.62 4.25
C ALA A 23 2.29 -12.79 4.83
N ALA A 24 3.56 -12.56 5.17
CA ALA A 24 4.44 -13.57 5.76
C ALA A 24 3.93 -14.03 7.13
N LEU A 25 3.51 -13.10 7.99
CA LEU A 25 2.95 -13.41 9.30
C LEU A 25 1.65 -14.23 9.18
N GLN A 26 0.75 -13.85 8.27
CA GLN A 26 -0.47 -14.63 8.03
C GLN A 26 -0.17 -16.01 7.44
N ALA A 27 0.85 -16.13 6.58
CA ALA A 27 1.26 -17.41 6.04
C ALA A 27 1.76 -18.33 7.17
N PHE A 28 2.57 -17.78 8.08
CA PHE A 28 3.03 -18.51 9.25
C PHE A 28 1.85 -18.99 10.12
N VAL A 29 0.90 -18.10 10.43
CA VAL A 29 -0.30 -18.45 11.21
C VAL A 29 -1.13 -19.53 10.51
N TYR A 30 -1.34 -19.40 9.20
CA TYR A 30 -2.05 -20.39 8.40
C TYR A 30 -1.41 -21.78 8.51
N PHE A 31 -0.10 -21.89 8.30
CA PHE A 31 0.59 -23.19 8.37
C PHE A 31 0.62 -23.75 9.80
N ALA A 32 0.74 -22.89 10.82
CA ALA A 32 0.66 -23.31 12.22
C ALA A 32 -0.72 -23.88 12.56
N ASN A 33 -1.80 -23.21 12.15
CA ASN A 33 -3.17 -23.64 12.40
C ASN A 33 -3.53 -24.92 11.65
N GLN A 34 -3.07 -25.06 10.41
CA GLN A 34 -3.24 -26.30 9.63
C GLN A 34 -2.56 -27.50 10.30
N ASN A 35 -1.36 -27.31 10.85
CA ASN A 35 -0.67 -28.36 11.62
C ASN A 35 -1.40 -28.74 12.92
N LEU A 36 -2.20 -27.82 13.49
CA LEU A 36 -3.04 -28.07 14.66
C LEU A 36 -4.44 -28.62 14.30
N GLY A 37 -4.70 -28.89 13.02
CA GLY A 37 -6.00 -29.38 12.53
C GLY A 37 -7.11 -28.32 12.51
N GLN A 38 -6.75 -27.04 12.60
CA GLN A 38 -7.70 -25.93 12.50
C GLN A 38 -7.90 -25.51 11.05
N ASN A 39 -9.15 -25.27 10.67
CA ASN A 39 -9.50 -24.75 9.34
C ASN A 39 -9.31 -23.23 9.28
N GLU A 40 -8.09 -22.80 8.94
CA GLU A 40 -7.78 -21.41 8.65
C GLU A 40 -7.86 -21.13 7.15
N SER A 41 -8.35 -19.95 6.75
CA SER A 41 -8.41 -19.55 5.34
C SER A 41 -7.10 -18.92 4.88
N PHE A 42 -6.58 -19.33 3.72
CA PHE A 42 -5.43 -18.68 3.08
C PHE A 42 -5.76 -17.28 2.51
N GLY A 43 -7.03 -16.84 2.58
CA GLY A 43 -7.50 -15.59 2.00
C GLY A 43 -6.76 -14.35 2.50
N MET A 44 -6.38 -14.32 3.78
CA MET A 44 -5.65 -13.17 4.36
C MET A 44 -4.22 -13.07 3.82
N VAL A 45 -3.54 -14.20 3.64
CA VAL A 45 -2.20 -14.26 3.02
C VAL A 45 -2.26 -13.72 1.60
N ALA A 46 -3.20 -14.23 0.81
CA ALA A 46 -3.39 -13.80 -0.57
C ALA A 46 -3.72 -12.31 -0.66
N ARG A 47 -4.60 -11.80 0.21
CA ARG A 47 -5.01 -10.39 0.22
C ARG A 47 -3.83 -9.46 0.45
N TYR A 48 -3.03 -9.71 1.49
CA TYR A 48 -1.85 -8.89 1.77
C TYR A 48 -0.77 -9.05 0.70
N GLY A 49 -0.58 -10.27 0.18
CA GLY A 49 0.35 -10.54 -0.91
C GLY A 49 -0.01 -9.77 -2.19
N ILE A 50 -1.28 -9.76 -2.58
CA ILE A 50 -1.76 -9.01 -3.76
C ILE A 50 -1.51 -7.51 -3.58
N ILE A 51 -1.81 -6.95 -2.40
CA ILE A 51 -1.57 -5.52 -2.13
C ILE A 51 -0.07 -5.21 -2.21
N ALA A 52 0.79 -6.04 -1.61
CA ALA A 52 2.24 -5.88 -1.73
C ALA A 52 2.71 -5.88 -3.18
N ILE A 53 2.22 -6.83 -3.99
CA ILE A 53 2.55 -6.92 -5.42
C ILE A 53 2.13 -5.64 -6.16
N ILE A 54 0.94 -5.10 -5.88
CA ILE A 54 0.46 -3.85 -6.49
C ILE A 54 1.45 -2.71 -6.21
N PHE A 55 1.88 -2.53 -4.95
CA PHE A 55 2.85 -1.49 -4.61
C PHE A 55 4.21 -1.71 -5.26
N ILE A 56 4.70 -2.96 -5.35
CA ILE A 56 5.96 -3.29 -6.05
C ILE A 56 5.86 -2.94 -7.53
N VAL A 57 4.74 -3.26 -8.19
CA VAL A 57 4.49 -2.94 -9.60
C VAL A 57 4.45 -1.43 -9.81
N ILE A 58 3.78 -0.68 -8.92
CA ILE A 58 3.75 0.79 -8.94
C ILE A 58 5.18 1.36 -8.87
N LEU A 59 5.98 0.89 -7.91
CA LEU A 59 7.37 1.33 -7.73
C LEU A 59 8.21 1.02 -8.99
N ALA A 60 8.13 -0.20 -9.51
CA ALA A 60 8.87 -0.62 -10.69
C ALA A 60 8.48 0.19 -11.94
N ALA A 61 7.18 0.32 -12.20
CA ALA A 61 6.66 1.06 -13.35
C ALA A 61 7.04 2.55 -13.30
N SER A 62 6.83 3.20 -12.14
CA SER A 62 7.23 4.60 -11.94
C SER A 62 8.73 4.80 -12.08
N TRP A 63 9.55 3.88 -11.57
CA TRP A 63 11.00 3.97 -11.68
C TRP A 63 11.45 3.92 -13.13
N ILE A 64 10.96 2.96 -13.92
CA ILE A 64 11.30 2.81 -15.33
C ILE A 64 10.91 4.08 -16.11
N LEU A 65 9.68 4.57 -15.93
CA LEU A 65 9.15 5.74 -16.65
C LEU A 65 9.91 7.03 -16.29
N LEU A 66 10.22 7.24 -15.01
CA LEU A 66 10.94 8.43 -14.56
C LEU A 66 12.45 8.36 -14.84
N LYS A 67 13.01 7.16 -15.00
CA LYS A 67 14.42 6.99 -15.38
C LYS A 67 14.63 7.26 -16.87
N GLN A 68 13.73 6.79 -17.73
CA GLN A 68 13.79 7.05 -19.18
C GLN A 68 13.46 8.49 -19.52
N ASN A 69 12.47 9.08 -18.86
CA ASN A 69 12.11 10.49 -19.00
C ASN A 69 11.81 11.08 -17.63
N GLY A 70 12.76 11.82 -17.07
CA GLY A 70 12.65 12.45 -15.76
C GLY A 70 11.46 13.42 -15.61
N ALA A 71 10.89 13.88 -16.72
CA ALA A 71 9.69 14.72 -16.72
C ALA A 71 8.38 13.95 -16.90
N SER A 72 8.42 12.63 -17.15
CA SER A 72 7.26 11.78 -17.44
C SER A 72 6.09 12.04 -16.48
N VAL A 73 5.00 12.60 -17.02
CA VAL A 73 3.78 12.88 -16.26
C VAL A 73 3.19 11.58 -15.76
N LEU A 74 3.12 10.55 -16.62
CA LEU A 74 2.60 9.24 -16.26
C LEU A 74 3.38 8.60 -15.11
N GLY A 75 4.72 8.66 -15.15
CA GLY A 75 5.56 8.13 -14.08
C GLY A 75 5.33 8.82 -12.72
N LYS A 76 5.05 10.12 -12.73
CA LYS A 76 4.68 10.89 -11.53
C LYS A 76 3.29 10.51 -11.04
N VAL A 77 2.29 10.44 -11.93
CA VAL A 77 0.92 10.07 -11.57
C VAL A 77 0.91 8.72 -10.89
N ILE A 78 1.56 7.70 -11.47
CA ILE A 78 1.62 6.36 -10.88
C ILE A 78 2.26 6.38 -9.48
N LEU A 79 3.36 7.13 -9.30
CA LEU A 79 4.10 7.18 -8.02
C LEU A 79 3.30 7.87 -6.91
N TYR A 80 2.62 8.97 -7.25
CA TYR A 80 1.89 9.79 -6.28
C TYR A 80 0.44 9.34 -6.09
N PHE A 81 -0.11 8.50 -6.96
CA PHE A 81 -1.51 8.07 -6.88
C PHE A 81 -1.88 7.43 -5.53
N PRO A 82 -1.11 6.45 -4.98
CA PRO A 82 -1.42 5.87 -3.68
C PRO A 82 -1.39 6.90 -2.54
N ILE A 83 -0.42 7.83 -2.58
CA ILE A 83 -0.28 8.90 -1.59
C ILE A 83 -1.47 9.86 -1.69
N GLY A 84 -1.86 10.26 -2.91
CA GLY A 84 -3.01 11.12 -3.17
C GLY A 84 -4.31 10.50 -2.69
N LEU A 85 -4.52 9.20 -2.94
CA LEU A 85 -5.67 8.46 -2.41
C LEU A 85 -5.70 8.45 -0.88
N ALA A 86 -4.57 8.18 -0.23
CA ALA A 86 -4.47 8.17 1.23
C ALA A 86 -4.79 9.55 1.84
N LEU A 87 -4.23 10.63 1.25
CA LEU A 87 -4.52 11.99 1.67
C LEU A 87 -5.98 12.37 1.44
N GLY A 88 -6.55 12.01 0.28
CA GLY A 88 -7.96 12.24 -0.03
C GLY A 88 -8.89 11.57 0.97
N TYR A 89 -8.61 10.31 1.34
CA TYR A 89 -9.36 9.60 2.36
C TYR A 89 -9.20 10.23 3.75
N ALA A 90 -7.98 10.62 4.13
CA ALA A 90 -7.74 11.29 5.41
C ALA A 90 -8.50 12.62 5.53
N LEU A 91 -8.51 13.44 4.46
CA LEU A 91 -9.28 14.68 4.41
C LEU A 91 -10.78 14.42 4.51
N TRP A 92 -11.28 13.42 3.79
CA TRP A 92 -12.68 13.02 3.87
C TRP A 92 -13.07 12.56 5.28
N ALA A 93 -12.22 11.76 5.93
CA ALA A 93 -12.43 11.32 7.31
C ALA A 93 -12.49 12.53 8.27
N ILE A 94 -11.58 13.49 8.14
CA ILE A 94 -11.59 14.73 8.94
C ILE A 94 -12.91 15.50 8.77
N LEU A 95 -13.40 15.64 7.53
CA LEU A 95 -14.68 16.31 7.26
C LEU A 95 -15.86 15.61 7.95
N ILE A 96 -15.87 14.29 7.98
CA ILE A 96 -16.91 13.51 8.68
C ILE A 96 -16.83 13.73 10.18
N VAL A 97 -15.63 13.70 10.77
CA VAL A 97 -15.46 13.92 12.22
C VAL A 97 -15.94 15.30 12.64
N ILE A 98 -15.62 16.34 11.86
CA ILE A 98 -16.04 17.71 12.14
C ILE A 98 -17.55 17.87 11.94
N SER A 99 -18.11 17.33 10.85
CA SER A 99 -19.53 17.49 10.51
C SER A 99 -20.47 16.68 11.41
N SER A 100 -20.02 15.54 11.96
CA SER A 100 -20.77 14.75 12.95
C SER A 100 -20.74 15.36 14.36
N GLY A 101 -20.01 16.46 14.60
CA GLY A 101 -19.91 17.09 15.91
C GLY A 101 -19.36 16.14 16.99
N GLY A 102 -18.54 15.16 16.61
CA GLY A 102 -18.03 14.13 17.52
C GLY A 102 -19.04 13.05 17.92
N ARG A 103 -20.26 13.04 17.37
CA ARG A 103 -21.24 11.98 17.61
C ARG A 103 -21.03 10.85 16.58
N TRP A 104 -20.14 9.93 16.94
CA TRP A 104 -20.03 8.62 16.29
C TRP A 104 -21.10 7.71 16.90
N ASN A 105 -22.26 7.60 16.23
CA ASN A 105 -23.17 6.49 16.45
C ASN A 105 -22.79 5.34 15.52
#